data_AF-A0A9W6R832-F1
#
_entry.id   AF-A0A9W6R832-F1
#
_cell.length_a   1.000
_cell.length_b   1.000
_cell.length_c   1.000
_cell.angle_alpha   90.00
_cell.angle_beta   90.00
_cell.angle_gamma   90.00
#
_symmetry.space_group_name_H-M   'P 1'
#
loop_
_entity.id
_entity.type
_entity.pdbx_description
1 polymer ?
#
loop_
_entity_poly.entity_id
_entity_poly.type
_entity_poly.pdbx_seq_one_letter_code
_entity_poly.pdbx_strand_id
1 'polypeptide(L)'
;MTIPPPPGHPHQPVTEVASRERVKTRFDVESVRRRDVRRLRQYGPPPGVSFPAKHGRASDPRYPSPSSFRFGVGFAIDLLLHLAAAVGTLGALAGLPNVPFWYPLLGGVGAYVALSIINRIFVQWAFQATVGKALVGLCMIRDDTGGRPTLWSLTKLWLFGLFGTIVNVLTSW
;
A
#
# COMPACT_ATOMS: atom_id res chain seq x y z
N MET A 1 -11.00 34.22 63.00
CA MET A 1 -11.93 33.23 62.41
C MET A 1 -11.20 32.56 61.26
N THR A 2 -10.65 31.37 61.48
CA THR A 2 -9.82 30.63 60.51
C THR A 2 -10.65 29.54 59.87
N ILE A 3 -10.77 29.59 58.53
CA ILE A 3 -11.54 28.64 57.74
C ILE A 3 -10.72 27.34 57.59
N PRO A 4 -11.28 26.15 57.88
CA PRO A 4 -10.56 24.89 57.71
C PRO A 4 -10.32 24.57 56.22
N PRO A 5 -9.20 23.90 55.88
CA PRO A 5 -8.93 23.51 54.50
C PRO A 5 -9.93 22.45 54.01
N PRO A 6 -10.23 22.44 52.71
CA PRO A 6 -11.16 21.48 52.13
C PRO A 6 -10.62 20.04 52.19
N PRO A 7 -11.50 19.03 52.31
CA PRO A 7 -11.11 17.62 52.36
C PRO A 7 -10.43 17.19 51.06
N GLY A 8 -9.28 16.54 51.19
CA GLY A 8 -8.48 16.05 50.06
C GLY A 8 -9.22 14.99 49.26
N HIS A 9 -9.28 15.18 47.93
CA HIS A 9 -9.80 14.17 47.02
C HIS A 9 -8.92 12.91 47.07
N PRO A 10 -9.51 11.71 47.13
CA PRO A 10 -8.75 10.46 47.08
C PRO A 10 -7.97 10.38 45.76
N HIS A 11 -6.66 10.17 45.88
CA HIS A 11 -5.78 9.87 44.76
C HIS A 11 -6.31 8.63 44.03
N GLN A 12 -6.98 8.82 42.90
CA GLN A 12 -7.25 7.72 41.99
C GLN A 12 -5.91 7.28 41.37
N PRO A 13 -5.55 5.98 41.42
CA PRO A 13 -4.32 5.49 40.83
C PRO A 13 -4.37 5.71 39.31
N VAL A 14 -3.51 6.60 38.82
CA VAL A 14 -3.40 7.04 37.41
C VAL A 14 -2.97 5.90 36.46
N THR A 15 -2.73 4.69 36.96
CA THR A 15 -2.01 3.63 36.24
C THR A 15 -2.87 2.59 35.52
N GLU A 16 -4.18 2.49 35.77
CA GLU A 16 -4.94 1.32 35.29
C GLU A 16 -5.77 1.54 34.00
N VAL A 17 -6.22 2.78 33.73
CA VAL A 17 -7.09 3.06 32.57
C VAL A 17 -6.29 3.27 31.26
N ALA A 18 -4.99 3.57 31.34
CA ALA A 18 -4.16 3.88 30.17
C ALA A 18 -3.61 2.63 29.42
N SER A 19 -3.86 1.42 29.90
CA SER A 19 -3.15 0.21 29.43
C SER A 19 -3.97 -0.76 28.55
N ARG A 20 -5.27 -0.51 28.31
CA ARG A 20 -6.16 -1.49 27.66
C ARG A 20 -6.88 -1.09 26.37
N GLU A 21 -6.57 0.04 25.78
CA GLU A 21 -7.00 0.34 24.41
C GLU A 21 -5.80 0.65 23.51
N ARG A 22 -5.00 -0.38 23.25
CA ARG A 22 -4.19 -0.40 22.03
C ARG A 22 -5.15 -0.58 20.87
N VAL A 23 -5.96 0.46 20.58
CA VAL A 23 -6.78 0.55 19.38
C VAL A 23 -5.82 0.27 18.24
N LYS A 24 -5.99 -0.90 17.63
CA LYS A 24 -5.15 -1.35 16.53
C LYS A 24 -5.57 -0.50 15.34
N THR A 25 -5.08 0.73 15.28
CA THR A 25 -5.40 1.69 14.23
C THR A 25 -5.04 1.03 12.91
N ARG A 26 -6.08 0.60 12.19
CA ARG A 26 -5.92 0.13 10.81
C ARG A 26 -5.42 1.33 10.03
N PHE A 27 -4.20 1.20 9.51
CA PHE A 27 -3.68 2.12 8.53
C PHE A 27 -3.94 1.56 7.14
N ASP A 28 -4.21 2.46 6.23
CA ASP A 28 -4.35 2.20 4.80
C ASP A 28 -3.05 2.59 4.09
N VAL A 29 -2.86 2.08 2.88
CA VAL A 29 -1.69 2.41 2.05
C VAL A 29 -2.15 3.27 0.89
N GLU A 30 -1.64 4.49 0.83
CA GLU A 30 -2.04 5.52 -0.11
C GLU A 30 -0.97 5.76 -1.17
N SER A 31 -1.39 6.10 -2.39
CA SER A 31 -0.48 6.44 -3.48
C SER A 31 -0.34 7.94 -3.63
N VAL A 32 0.89 8.43 -3.45
CA VAL A 32 1.24 9.85 -3.54
C VAL A 32 2.39 10.06 -4.52
N ARG A 33 2.59 11.31 -4.94
CA ARG A 33 3.74 11.66 -5.78
C ARG A 33 5.03 11.60 -4.96
N ARG A 34 6.05 10.92 -5.47
CA ARG A 34 7.37 10.82 -4.82
C ARG A 34 8.02 12.20 -4.62
N ARG A 35 7.79 13.14 -5.55
CA ARG A 35 8.24 14.53 -5.42
C ARG A 35 7.63 15.24 -4.21
N ASP A 36 6.37 14.96 -3.89
CA ASP A 36 5.67 15.63 -2.79
C ASP A 36 6.18 15.10 -1.44
N VAL A 37 6.41 13.79 -1.33
CA VAL A 37 7.09 13.18 -0.17
C VAL A 37 8.49 13.76 0.01
N ARG A 38 9.27 13.90 -1.06
CA ARG A 38 10.61 14.50 -1.00
C ARG A 38 10.56 15.96 -0.56
N ARG A 39 9.64 16.75 -1.12
CA ARG A 39 9.42 18.14 -0.72
C ARG A 39 9.08 18.24 0.76
N LEU A 40 8.15 17.42 1.25
CA LEU A 40 7.72 17.39 2.65
C LEU A 40 8.89 17.07 3.59
N ARG A 41 9.76 16.13 3.21
CA ARG A 41 10.97 15.81 3.98
C ARG A 41 12.02 16.92 4.00
N GLN A 42 12.10 17.69 2.91
CA GLN A 42 13.12 18.75 2.76
C GLN A 42 12.69 20.06 3.42
N TYR A 43 11.43 20.45 3.29
CA TYR A 43 10.94 21.78 3.68
C TYR A 43 9.92 21.74 4.81
N GLY A 44 9.50 20.56 5.25
CA GLY A 44 8.41 20.40 6.19
C GLY A 44 7.03 20.65 5.57
N PRO A 45 5.98 20.56 6.39
CA PRO A 45 4.61 20.82 5.97
C PRO A 45 4.38 22.32 5.68
N PRO A 46 3.42 22.68 4.82
CA PRO A 46 3.06 24.08 4.57
C PRO A 46 2.67 24.82 5.87
N PRO A 47 3.24 26.01 6.17
CA PRO A 47 2.89 26.75 7.38
C PRO A 47 1.47 27.31 7.30
N GLY A 48 0.81 27.43 8.46
CA GLY A 48 -0.52 28.06 8.57
C GLY A 48 -1.69 27.24 8.03
N VAL A 49 -1.49 25.96 7.73
CA VAL A 49 -2.53 25.05 7.22
C VAL A 49 -2.83 23.97 8.24
N SER A 50 -4.11 23.69 8.49
CA SER A 50 -4.54 22.55 9.30
C SER A 50 -4.43 21.25 8.48
N PHE A 51 -3.89 20.20 9.10
CA PHE A 51 -3.67 18.91 8.42
C PHE A 51 -4.73 17.89 8.82
N PRO A 52 -5.22 17.07 7.87
CA PRO A 52 -6.03 15.92 8.21
C PRO A 52 -5.19 14.90 8.99
N ALA A 53 -5.82 14.17 9.91
CA ALA A 53 -5.17 13.12 10.70
C ALA A 53 -4.53 12.04 9.81
N LYS A 54 -5.17 11.69 8.68
CA LYS A 54 -4.67 10.73 7.70
C LYS A 54 -3.90 11.41 6.56
N HIS A 55 -2.77 10.83 6.20
CA HIS A 55 -1.89 11.22 5.10
C HIS A 55 -2.41 10.73 3.75
N GLY A 56 -2.13 11.50 2.69
CA GLY A 56 -2.22 11.03 1.30
C GLY A 56 -3.60 11.10 0.65
N ARG A 57 -4.64 11.50 1.40
CA ARG A 57 -5.97 11.74 0.85
C ARG A 57 -5.97 12.88 -0.15
N ALA A 58 -6.94 12.90 -1.06
CA ALA A 58 -7.06 13.92 -2.11
C ALA A 58 -7.11 15.37 -1.59
N SER A 59 -7.64 15.57 -0.37
CA SER A 59 -7.72 16.88 0.30
C SER A 59 -6.51 17.18 1.19
N ASP A 60 -5.46 16.36 1.18
CA ASP A 60 -4.29 16.53 2.03
C ASP A 60 -3.32 17.56 1.43
N PRO A 61 -3.17 18.75 2.02
CA PRO A 61 -2.29 19.80 1.49
C PRO A 61 -0.80 19.40 1.53
N ARG A 62 -0.43 18.33 2.25
CA ARG A 62 0.92 17.75 2.20
C ARG A 62 1.24 17.13 0.83
N TYR A 63 0.23 16.68 0.09
CA TYR A 63 0.38 15.97 -1.19
C TYR A 63 -0.55 16.56 -2.26
N PRO A 64 -0.27 17.80 -2.74
CA PRO A 64 -1.20 18.54 -3.60
C PRO A 64 -1.34 17.99 -5.02
N SER A 65 -0.45 17.11 -5.48
CA SER A 65 -0.50 16.60 -6.84
C SER A 65 -1.56 15.50 -7.00
N PRO A 66 -2.49 15.59 -7.97
CA PRO A 66 -3.40 14.48 -8.26
C PRO A 66 -2.61 13.24 -8.72
N SER A 67 -2.95 12.08 -8.17
CA SER A 67 -2.27 10.82 -8.43
C SER A 67 -3.10 9.83 -9.26
N SER A 68 -4.42 10.01 -9.40
CA SER A 68 -5.33 9.00 -9.99
C SER A 68 -4.97 8.60 -11.42
N PHE A 69 -4.70 9.56 -12.31
CA PHE A 69 -4.31 9.25 -13.69
C PHE A 69 -2.97 8.50 -13.75
N ARG A 70 -1.98 8.98 -13.00
CA ARG A 70 -0.67 8.32 -12.90
C ARG A 70 -0.80 6.93 -12.30
N PHE A 71 -1.69 6.75 -11.33
CA PHE A 71 -1.97 5.47 -10.71
C PHE A 71 -2.48 4.46 -11.75
N GLY A 72 -3.45 4.88 -12.58
CA GLY A 72 -3.95 4.07 -13.69
C GLY A 72 -2.86 3.69 -14.69
N VAL A 73 -2.05 4.65 -15.13
CA VAL A 73 -0.92 4.39 -16.05
C VAL A 73 0.12 3.47 -15.43
N GLY A 74 0.51 3.72 -14.17
CA GLY A 74 1.47 2.88 -13.45
C GLY A 74 0.95 1.45 -13.26
N PHE A 75 -0.35 1.29 -12.99
CA PHE A 75 -1.00 -0.03 -12.93
C PHE A 75 -0.98 -0.72 -14.29
N ALA A 76 -1.29 -0.03 -15.38
CA ALA A 76 -1.25 -0.59 -16.73
C ALA A 76 0.16 -1.08 -17.10
N ILE A 77 1.20 -0.32 -16.75
CA ILE A 77 2.60 -0.74 -16.96
C ILE A 77 2.92 -2.01 -16.17
N ASP A 78 2.55 -2.07 -14.89
CA ASP A 78 2.75 -3.26 -14.06
C ASP A 78 2.02 -4.48 -14.64
N LEU A 79 0.78 -4.30 -15.11
CA LEU A 79 -0.02 -5.35 -15.74
C LEU A 79 0.64 -5.87 -17.01
N LEU A 80 1.07 -4.99 -17.90
CA LEU A 80 1.76 -5.37 -19.14
C LEU A 80 3.06 -6.12 -18.86
N LEU A 81 3.83 -5.69 -17.86
CA LEU A 81 5.04 -6.38 -17.42
C LEU A 81 4.73 -7.81 -16.95
N HIS A 82 3.66 -8.00 -16.19
CA HIS A 82 3.24 -9.33 -15.71
C HIS A 82 2.74 -10.22 -16.85
N LEU A 83 1.95 -9.67 -17.77
CA LEU A 83 1.48 -10.38 -18.96
C LEU A 83 2.62 -10.77 -19.89
N ALA A 84 3.61 -9.91 -20.09
CA ALA A 84 4.79 -10.21 -20.89
C ALA A 84 5.58 -11.40 -20.33
N ALA A 85 5.74 -11.47 -19.00
CA ALA A 85 6.37 -12.62 -18.35
C ALA A 85 5.56 -13.92 -18.53
N ALA A 86 4.24 -13.82 -18.44
CA ALA A 86 3.33 -14.96 -18.66
C ALA A 86 3.43 -15.50 -20.09
N VAL A 87 3.31 -14.63 -21.08
CA VAL A 87 3.38 -14.98 -22.52
C VAL A 87 4.77 -15.51 -22.88
N GLY A 88 5.83 -14.86 -22.39
CA GLY A 88 7.21 -15.31 -22.62
C GLY A 88 7.47 -16.71 -22.06
N THR A 89 7.00 -16.98 -20.83
CA THR A 89 7.13 -18.31 -20.21
C THR A 89 6.32 -19.36 -20.94
N LEU A 90 5.07 -19.04 -21.30
CA LEU A 90 4.21 -19.94 -22.07
C LEU A 90 4.85 -20.30 -23.40
N GLY A 91 5.32 -19.32 -24.17
CA GLY A 91 5.97 -19.55 -25.46
C GLY A 91 7.23 -20.39 -25.34
N ALA A 92 8.06 -20.13 -24.32
CA ALA A 92 9.27 -20.90 -24.07
C ALA A 92 8.96 -22.37 -23.73
N LEU A 93 7.96 -22.63 -22.88
CA LEU A 93 7.59 -23.98 -22.47
C LEU A 93 6.83 -24.74 -23.56
N ALA A 94 6.06 -24.05 -24.40
CA ALA A 94 5.33 -24.67 -25.51
C ALA A 94 6.27 -25.26 -26.59
N GLY A 95 7.51 -24.77 -26.67
CA GLY A 95 8.53 -25.31 -27.57
C GLY A 95 9.21 -26.59 -27.06
N LEU A 96 8.93 -27.04 -25.83
CA LEU A 96 9.53 -28.25 -25.27
C LEU A 96 8.87 -29.51 -25.85
N PRO A 97 9.65 -30.54 -26.25
CA PRO A 97 9.09 -31.80 -26.70
C PRO A 97 8.48 -32.58 -25.52
N ASN A 98 7.43 -33.36 -25.79
CA ASN A 98 6.81 -34.28 -24.84
C ASN A 98 6.24 -33.65 -23.54
N VAL A 99 5.96 -32.35 -23.52
CA VAL A 99 5.21 -31.73 -22.42
C VAL A 99 3.71 -31.76 -22.71
N PRO A 100 2.86 -32.04 -21.71
CA PRO A 100 1.42 -31.99 -21.91
C PRO A 100 0.95 -30.55 -22.13
N PHE A 101 -0.13 -30.36 -22.89
CA PHE A 101 -0.61 -29.02 -23.30
C PHE A 101 -0.91 -28.06 -22.13
N TRP A 102 -1.24 -28.58 -20.94
CA TRP A 102 -1.52 -27.77 -19.75
C TRP A 102 -0.26 -27.22 -19.09
N TYR A 103 0.91 -27.81 -19.32
CA TYR A 103 2.14 -27.45 -18.64
C TYR A 103 2.62 -26.02 -18.99
N PRO A 104 2.66 -25.60 -20.27
CA PRO A 104 2.94 -24.21 -20.63
C PRO A 104 1.92 -23.22 -20.09
N LEU A 105 0.64 -23.61 -20.00
CA LEU A 105 -0.42 -22.76 -19.42
C LEU A 105 -0.16 -22.50 -17.93
N LEU A 106 0.13 -23.57 -17.16
CA LEU A 106 0.48 -23.43 -15.75
C LEU A 106 1.77 -22.64 -15.57
N GLY A 107 2.77 -22.82 -16.43
CA GLY A 107 4.00 -22.03 -16.41
C GLY A 107 3.75 -20.54 -16.63
N GLY A 108 2.91 -20.18 -17.61
CA GLY A 108 2.52 -18.80 -17.87
C GLY A 108 1.78 -18.16 -16.68
N VAL A 109 0.79 -18.86 -16.11
CA VAL A 109 0.07 -18.41 -14.90
C VAL A 109 1.03 -18.28 -13.71
N GLY A 110 1.91 -19.26 -13.52
CA GLY A 110 2.91 -19.25 -12.46
C GLY A 110 3.86 -18.07 -12.56
N ALA A 111 4.35 -17.77 -13.77
CA ALA A 111 5.22 -16.62 -14.02
C ALA A 111 4.50 -15.28 -13.75
N TYR A 112 3.25 -15.14 -14.19
CA TYR A 112 2.42 -13.96 -13.89
C TYR A 112 2.29 -13.74 -12.38
N VAL A 113 1.88 -14.78 -11.65
CA VAL A 113 1.65 -14.71 -10.20
C VAL A 113 2.95 -14.44 -9.45
N ALA A 114 4.03 -15.15 -9.79
CA ALA A 114 5.34 -14.96 -9.17
C ALA A 114 5.86 -13.53 -9.37
N LEU A 115 5.82 -13.01 -10.60
CA LEU A 115 6.28 -11.64 -10.89
C LEU A 115 5.37 -10.59 -10.22
N SER A 116 4.07 -10.86 -10.12
CA SER A 116 3.13 -10.00 -9.38
C SER A 116 3.47 -9.91 -7.90
N ILE A 117 3.76 -11.04 -7.25
CA ILE A 117 4.21 -11.10 -5.85
C ILE A 117 5.52 -10.33 -5.68
N ILE A 118 6.52 -10.60 -6.52
CA ILE A 118 7.82 -9.93 -6.48
C ILE A 118 7.66 -8.42 -6.61
N ASN A 119 6.93 -7.95 -7.63
CA ASN A 119 6.76 -6.53 -7.89
C ASN A 119 5.91 -5.82 -6.81
N ARG A 120 4.77 -6.39 -6.40
CA ARG A 120 3.82 -5.72 -5.50
C ARG A 120 4.15 -5.85 -4.02
N ILE A 121 4.89 -6.87 -3.62
CA ILE A 121 5.27 -7.08 -2.22
C ILE A 121 6.72 -6.65 -2.01
N PHE A 122 7.67 -7.31 -2.66
CA PHE A 122 9.10 -7.13 -2.35
C PHE A 122 9.68 -5.85 -2.94
N VAL A 123 9.49 -5.60 -4.24
CA VAL A 123 9.94 -4.36 -4.89
C VAL A 123 9.23 -3.15 -4.28
N GLN A 124 7.90 -3.22 -4.12
CA GLN A 124 7.14 -2.14 -3.49
C GLN A 124 7.55 -1.89 -2.03
N TRP A 125 7.87 -2.92 -1.25
CA TRP A 125 8.39 -2.73 0.11
C TRP A 125 9.77 -2.04 0.08
N ALA A 126 10.68 -2.50 -0.79
CA ALA A 126 12.05 -2.01 -0.89
C ALA A 126 12.14 -0.56 -1.42
N PHE A 127 11.31 -0.19 -2.40
CA PHE A 127 11.38 1.10 -3.10
C PHE A 127 10.18 2.02 -2.85
N GLN A 128 9.23 1.60 -2.02
CA GLN A 128 7.94 2.26 -1.82
C GLN A 128 7.13 2.39 -3.13
N ALA A 129 7.44 1.63 -4.17
CA ALA A 129 6.76 1.70 -5.46
C ALA A 129 6.94 0.38 -6.21
N THR A 130 5.93 -0.04 -6.96
CA THR A 130 6.10 -1.01 -8.04
C THR A 130 6.87 -0.36 -9.20
N VAL A 131 7.34 -1.18 -10.15
CA VAL A 131 8.04 -0.70 -11.35
C VAL A 131 7.23 0.38 -12.09
N GLY A 132 5.97 0.10 -12.43
CA GLY A 132 5.11 1.05 -13.13
C GLY A 132 4.87 2.33 -12.35
N LYS A 133 4.62 2.24 -11.03
CA LYS A 133 4.47 3.42 -10.16
C LYS A 133 5.76 4.25 -10.10
N ALA A 134 6.92 3.61 -10.05
CA ALA A 134 8.20 4.31 -10.03
C ALA A 134 8.41 5.12 -11.32
N LEU A 135 8.06 4.54 -12.48
CA LEU A 135 8.17 5.20 -13.79
C LEU A 135 7.29 6.44 -13.90
N VAL A 136 6.09 6.43 -13.30
CA VAL A 136 5.18 7.60 -13.28
C VAL A 136 5.43 8.55 -12.10
N GLY A 137 6.50 8.33 -11.32
CA GLY A 137 6.87 9.18 -10.19
C GLY A 137 5.94 9.07 -8.97
N LEU A 138 5.25 7.93 -8.80
CA LEU A 138 4.45 7.61 -7.64
C LEU A 138 5.22 6.76 -6.62
N CYS A 139 4.80 6.87 -5.37
CA CYS A 139 5.17 5.96 -4.30
C CYS A 139 3.99 5.72 -3.36
N MET A 140 4.12 4.71 -2.52
CA MET A 140 3.12 4.26 -1.56
C MET A 140 3.57 4.67 -0.17
N ILE A 141 2.66 5.26 0.58
CA ILE A 141 2.88 5.66 1.97
C ILE A 141 1.80 5.06 2.85
N ARG A 142 2.06 4.95 4.15
CA ARG A 142 1.00 4.66 5.13
C ARG A 142 0.23 5.94 5.44
N ASP A 143 -1.08 5.84 5.54
CA ASP A 143 -1.94 6.99 5.86
C ASP A 143 -1.79 7.46 7.32
N ASP A 144 -1.37 6.61 8.23
CA ASP A 144 -1.24 6.94 9.66
C ASP A 144 0.03 7.74 9.99
N THR A 145 1.10 7.53 9.23
CA THR A 145 2.45 8.03 9.56
C THR A 145 3.10 8.78 8.40
N GLY A 146 2.56 8.68 7.18
CA GLY A 146 3.25 9.09 5.96
C GLY A 146 4.52 8.26 5.65
N GLY A 147 4.76 7.20 6.43
CA GLY A 147 5.94 6.36 6.35
C GLY A 147 5.84 5.27 5.29
N ARG A 148 6.83 4.35 5.31
CA ARG A 148 6.90 3.22 4.36
C ARG A 148 5.81 2.19 4.66
N PRO A 149 5.19 1.56 3.64
CA PRO A 149 4.33 0.41 3.84
C PRO A 149 5.11 -0.75 4.47
N THR A 150 4.44 -1.53 5.31
CA THR A 150 5.02 -2.75 5.89
C THR A 150 4.82 -3.92 4.94
N LEU A 151 5.72 -4.91 4.99
CA LEU A 151 5.61 -6.12 4.17
C LEU A 151 4.21 -6.76 4.33
N TRP A 152 3.75 -6.87 5.58
CA TRP A 152 2.44 -7.43 5.90
C TRP A 152 1.26 -6.64 5.32
N SER A 153 1.33 -5.30 5.32
CA SER A 153 0.28 -4.48 4.71
C SER A 153 0.19 -4.71 3.20
N LEU A 154 1.33 -4.90 2.54
CA LEU A 154 1.40 -5.18 1.11
C LEU A 154 0.90 -6.59 0.77
N THR A 155 1.26 -7.58 1.58
CA THR A 155 0.74 -8.95 1.45
C THR A 155 -0.78 -8.98 1.56
N LYS A 156 -1.36 -8.28 2.54
CA LYS A 156 -2.82 -8.16 2.68
C LYS A 156 -3.46 -7.50 1.46
N LEU A 157 -2.90 -6.37 1.02
CA LEU A 157 -3.41 -5.66 -0.15
C LEU A 157 -3.35 -6.52 -1.41
N TRP A 158 -2.30 -7.32 -1.57
CA TRP A 158 -2.15 -8.27 -2.66
C TRP A 158 -3.20 -9.39 -2.58
N LEU A 159 -3.38 -10.00 -1.41
CA LEU A 159 -4.39 -11.04 -1.18
C LEU A 159 -5.81 -10.52 -1.45
N PHE A 160 -6.17 -9.36 -0.89
CA PHE A 160 -7.50 -8.76 -1.13
C PHE A 160 -7.72 -8.45 -2.61
N GLY A 161 -6.70 -7.95 -3.32
CA GLY A 161 -6.79 -7.73 -4.76
C GLY A 161 -6.97 -9.02 -5.55
N LEU A 162 -6.26 -10.08 -5.17
CA LEU A 162 -6.37 -11.40 -5.78
C LEU A 162 -7.77 -11.99 -5.55
N PHE A 163 -8.22 -12.06 -4.30
CA PHE A 163 -9.55 -12.58 -3.96
C PHE A 163 -10.66 -11.75 -4.62
N GLY A 164 -10.56 -10.43 -4.61
CA GLY A 164 -11.52 -9.56 -5.29
C GLY A 164 -11.59 -9.84 -6.80
N THR A 165 -10.43 -10.06 -7.44
CA THR A 165 -10.37 -10.43 -8.87
C THR A 165 -11.03 -11.79 -9.11
N ILE A 166 -10.72 -12.80 -8.28
CA ILE A 166 -11.29 -14.14 -8.41
C ILE A 166 -12.81 -14.09 -8.23
N VAL A 167 -13.30 -13.43 -7.18
CA VAL A 167 -14.74 -13.27 -6.92
C VAL A 167 -15.42 -12.60 -8.10
N ASN A 168 -14.89 -11.47 -8.58
CA ASN A 168 -15.46 -10.77 -9.73
C ASN A 168 -15.56 -11.68 -10.96
N VAL A 169 -14.50 -12.42 -11.30
CA VAL A 169 -14.51 -13.35 -12.45
C VAL A 169 -15.55 -14.45 -12.27
N LEU A 170 -15.71 -15.01 -11.06
CA LEU A 170 -16.67 -16.08 -10.79
C LEU A 170 -18.12 -15.61 -10.79
N THR A 171 -18.39 -14.36 -10.43
CA THR A 171 -19.75 -13.79 -10.36
C THR A 171 -20.19 -13.09 -11.65
N SER A 172 -19.34 -13.01 -12.67
CA SER A 172 -19.63 -12.31 -13.94
C SER A 172 -20.37 -13.16 -14.98
N TRP A 173 -21.00 -14.27 -14.57
CA TRP A 173 -21.65 -15.26 -15.45
C TRP A 173 -23.15 -15.38 -15.18
#